data_AF-A0A9E1V121-F1
#
_entry.id   AF-A0A9E1V121-F1
#
_cell.length_a   1.000
_cell.length_b   1.000
_cell.length_c   1.000
_cell.angle_alpha   90.00
_cell.angle_beta   90.00
_cell.angle_gamma   90.00
#
_symmetry.space_group_name_H-M   'P 1'
#
loop_
_entity.id
_entity.type
_entity.pdbx_description
1 polymer ?
#
loop_
_entity_poly.entity_id
_entity_poly.type
_entity_poly.pdbx_seq_one_letter_code
_entity_poly.pdbx_strand_id
1 'polypeptide(L)'
;CGVVGNDLYRICNDGIRLYSSKSDRDTLTSSGHYADNNYLHDIGVLNGHGCGISLSGVGLRVSHNLIHDTTRCGIFGGGNDCVVEYNHIRHVNLETEDTAGYYVGGNWHIRGHIIRYNYVHDVLGYGRKGDTWTSPHYAWGIYLDDDHSGAHVYGNIVARTTLGGSHIHAGRDNLLENNIFIDHTKQQMQYSGHGRTHWVLGRHRKAFQEAMAKPAYRKAYPQLVEADMDTIWEMTGNTFRRNIISYTSPAAVLYRCGTRDGNVFTDNASDHNLVWHGGLPVTIGQYGMKNTPGSLTWEQWQLKGFDTHSVVADPLFVDPANDDYRLKPNSPAFKLGFKPIPVEKIGPYASPLRASWPIVEAPGVRETPLVNTKVALPPKPVRKQTKATAPRVEAGGWPKDTLMVSQQTNGAPIRTVPGTLRVCHDGANLRVAITVPVKDAAKLKLGATWTADDAAEVCFRDLSGPKPGPIFVVHGFAGGTHESVTEAGASPALAKAVEAATQFRARIEAGSWAGEWQIPLQAPGIVYRPGLKLGFNVGVRRTEADEWLQWVGSGATHSLAKAGILVLQ
;
A
#
# COMPACT_ATOMS: atom_id res chain seq x y z
N CYS A 1 -3.75 35.70 2.66
CA CYS A 1 -4.72 36.13 3.70
C CYS A 1 -4.63 35.18 4.90
N GLY A 2 -5.16 35.57 6.06
CA GLY A 2 -5.03 34.80 7.30
C GLY A 2 -6.36 34.50 7.97
N VAL A 3 -6.47 33.32 8.59
CA VAL A 3 -7.54 32.97 9.55
C VAL A 3 -6.91 32.94 10.93
N VAL A 4 -7.24 33.91 11.78
CA VAL A 4 -6.50 34.16 13.02
C VAL A 4 -7.44 34.26 14.21
N GLY A 5 -7.10 33.57 15.29
CA GLY A 5 -7.71 33.82 16.60
C GLY A 5 -9.11 33.24 16.81
N ASN A 6 -9.60 32.36 15.94
CA ASN A 6 -11.00 31.92 15.96
C ASN A 6 -11.23 30.73 16.91
N ASP A 7 -12.46 30.59 17.38
CA ASP A 7 -12.97 29.34 17.99
C ASP A 7 -13.97 28.72 17.00
N LEU A 8 -13.62 27.57 16.44
CA LEU A 8 -14.34 26.92 15.34
C LEU A 8 -14.77 25.51 15.75
N TYR A 9 -16.08 25.26 15.77
CA TYR A 9 -16.58 23.97 16.23
C TYR A 9 -17.87 23.53 15.56
N ARG A 10 -18.11 22.21 15.62
CA ARG A 10 -19.27 21.54 15.00
C ARG A 10 -19.40 21.82 13.51
N ILE A 11 -18.26 21.80 12.83
CA ILE A 11 -18.17 22.05 11.39
C ILE A 11 -18.42 20.75 10.63
N CYS A 12 -19.21 20.82 9.56
CA CYS A 12 -19.66 19.64 8.82
C CYS A 12 -18.55 18.89 8.08
N ASN A 13 -17.46 19.57 7.70
CA ASN A 13 -16.33 19.04 6.93
C ASN A 13 -15.03 19.62 7.51
N ASP A 14 -14.01 19.93 6.70
CA ASP A 14 -12.81 20.61 7.20
C ASP A 14 -13.12 21.95 7.89
N GLY A 15 -12.37 22.26 8.97
CA GLY A 15 -12.50 23.52 9.69
C GLY A 15 -11.95 24.72 8.92
N ILE A 16 -10.66 24.70 8.59
CA ILE A 16 -9.99 25.73 7.77
C ILE A 16 -9.37 25.07 6.55
N ARG A 17 -9.49 25.70 5.37
CA ARG A 17 -8.79 25.27 4.17
C ARG A 17 -7.92 26.37 3.59
N LEU A 18 -6.64 26.10 3.39
CA LEU A 18 -5.69 27.01 2.74
C LEU A 18 -5.29 26.44 1.38
N TYR A 19 -5.50 27.23 0.33
CA TYR A 19 -5.21 26.83 -1.04
C TYR A 19 -4.43 27.91 -1.77
N SER A 20 -3.44 27.51 -2.55
CA SER A 20 -2.82 28.38 -3.54
C SER A 20 -3.52 28.27 -4.88
N SER A 21 -3.41 29.31 -5.71
CA SER A 21 -3.90 29.25 -7.07
C SER A 21 -3.10 28.22 -7.90
N LYS A 22 -3.61 27.85 -9.07
CA LYS A 22 -2.83 27.05 -10.03
C LYS A 22 -1.55 27.79 -10.45
N SER A 23 -1.63 29.10 -10.69
CA SER A 23 -0.49 29.92 -11.10
C SER A 23 0.63 29.90 -10.06
N ASP A 24 0.27 30.01 -8.78
CA ASP A 24 1.23 29.95 -7.67
C ASP A 24 1.97 28.61 -7.63
N ARG A 25 1.23 27.50 -7.78
CA ARG A 25 1.83 26.16 -7.86
C ARG A 25 2.73 25.99 -9.07
N ASP A 26 2.28 26.43 -10.25
CA ASP A 26 3.05 26.29 -11.49
C ASP A 26 4.37 27.10 -11.47
N THR A 27 4.40 28.20 -10.70
CA THR A 27 5.54 29.11 -10.59
C THR A 27 6.33 28.97 -9.29
N LEU A 28 5.92 28.08 -8.38
CA LEU A 28 6.39 28.01 -6.99
C LEU A 28 6.34 29.37 -6.26
N THR A 29 5.37 30.22 -6.62
CA THR A 29 5.16 31.50 -5.92
C THR A 29 4.42 31.22 -4.63
N SER A 30 4.98 31.69 -3.50
CA SER A 30 4.30 31.57 -2.20
C SER A 30 2.98 32.35 -2.20
N SER A 31 1.90 31.68 -1.83
CA SER A 31 0.59 32.32 -1.65
C SER A 31 0.46 33.07 -0.31
N GLY A 32 1.34 32.77 0.65
CA GLY A 32 1.37 33.42 1.97
C GLY A 32 0.06 33.31 2.75
N HIS A 33 -0.76 32.28 2.49
CA HIS A 33 -1.98 32.05 3.25
C HIS A 33 -1.66 31.32 4.55
N TYR A 34 -2.34 31.70 5.64
CA TYR A 34 -2.03 31.13 6.95
C TYR A 34 -3.24 30.94 7.87
N ALA A 35 -3.12 29.96 8.76
CA ALA A 35 -4.04 29.74 9.88
C ALA A 35 -3.23 29.82 11.17
N ASP A 36 -3.47 30.85 11.98
CA ASP A 36 -2.71 31.12 13.20
C ASP A 36 -3.60 31.27 14.44
N ASN A 37 -3.20 30.68 15.57
CA ASN A 37 -3.83 30.96 16.86
C ASN A 37 -5.34 30.60 16.95
N ASN A 38 -5.78 29.58 16.22
CA ASN A 38 -7.18 29.13 16.24
C ASN A 38 -7.37 27.94 17.18
N TYR A 39 -8.59 27.82 17.71
CA TYR A 39 -9.07 26.68 18.46
C TYR A 39 -10.13 25.93 17.66
N LEU A 40 -9.88 24.65 17.35
CA LEU A 40 -10.74 23.82 16.52
C LEU A 40 -11.13 22.53 17.25
N HIS A 41 -12.44 22.24 17.32
CA HIS A 41 -12.94 20.97 17.86
C HIS A 41 -14.26 20.52 17.22
N ASP A 42 -14.62 19.24 17.35
CA ASP A 42 -15.83 18.66 16.73
C ASP A 42 -15.90 18.93 15.22
N ILE A 43 -14.85 18.54 14.49
CA ILE A 43 -14.71 18.79 13.06
C ILE A 43 -15.05 17.54 12.25
N GLY A 44 -15.87 17.70 11.21
CA GLY A 44 -16.30 16.60 10.35
C GLY A 44 -17.67 16.02 10.71
N VAL A 45 -18.53 16.76 11.43
CA VAL A 45 -19.80 16.27 12.01
C VAL A 45 -20.71 15.53 11.02
N LEU A 46 -20.67 15.87 9.73
CA LEU A 46 -21.45 15.20 8.67
C LEU A 46 -20.58 14.47 7.64
N ASN A 47 -19.28 14.71 7.63
CA ASN A 47 -18.32 14.08 6.73
C ASN A 47 -17.18 13.49 7.54
N GLY A 48 -17.18 12.16 7.69
CA GLY A 48 -16.13 11.43 8.41
C GLY A 48 -14.69 11.70 7.92
N HIS A 49 -14.52 12.29 6.74
CA HIS A 49 -13.21 12.71 6.22
C HIS A 49 -12.78 14.14 6.59
N GLY A 50 -13.54 14.88 7.40
CA GLY A 50 -13.20 16.26 7.80
C GLY A 50 -11.92 16.34 8.63
N CYS A 51 -11.03 17.27 8.27
CA CYS A 51 -9.79 17.56 9.00
C CYS A 51 -9.87 18.91 9.71
N GLY A 52 -9.13 19.10 10.80
CA GLY A 52 -9.08 20.42 11.46
C GLY A 52 -8.67 21.53 10.49
N ILE A 53 -7.48 21.38 9.88
CA ILE A 53 -6.96 22.31 8.88
C ILE A 53 -6.45 21.53 7.66
N SER A 54 -6.87 21.91 6.45
CA SER A 54 -6.37 21.32 5.21
C SER A 54 -5.59 22.30 4.33
N LEU A 55 -4.53 21.79 3.69
CA LEU A 55 -3.57 22.55 2.90
C LEU A 55 -3.41 21.97 1.49
N SER A 56 -3.42 22.81 0.46
CA SER A 56 -2.89 22.43 -0.86
C SER A 56 -2.33 23.64 -1.61
N GLY A 57 -1.00 23.74 -1.69
CA GLY A 57 -0.40 24.93 -2.27
C GLY A 57 1.10 25.10 -2.05
N VAL A 58 1.57 26.33 -2.21
CA VAL A 58 2.97 26.73 -2.01
C VAL A 58 3.03 27.84 -0.97
N GLY A 59 3.94 27.70 -0.01
CA GLY A 59 4.21 28.73 1.00
C GLY A 59 3.05 28.98 1.98
N LEU A 60 2.29 27.93 2.32
CA LEU A 60 1.22 27.99 3.31
C LEU A 60 1.76 27.82 4.74
N ARG A 61 1.14 28.45 5.74
CA ARG A 61 1.55 28.32 7.14
C ARG A 61 0.39 27.96 8.08
N VAL A 62 0.63 26.98 8.95
CA VAL A 62 -0.30 26.60 10.03
C VAL A 62 0.43 26.69 11.35
N SER A 63 0.02 27.60 12.24
CA SER A 63 0.74 27.81 13.49
C SER A 63 -0.08 28.15 14.72
N HIS A 64 0.43 27.77 15.90
CA HIS A 64 -0.18 28.11 17.20
C HIS A 64 -1.66 27.67 17.33
N ASN A 65 -2.11 26.66 16.59
CA ASN A 65 -3.49 26.19 16.69
C ASN A 65 -3.62 25.10 17.75
N LEU A 66 -4.77 25.05 18.43
CA LEU A 66 -5.20 23.90 19.23
C LEU A 66 -6.29 23.16 18.46
N ILE A 67 -6.04 21.88 18.14
CA ILE A 67 -6.93 21.05 17.32
C ILE A 67 -7.21 19.75 18.05
N HIS A 68 -8.48 19.47 18.29
CA HIS A 68 -8.88 18.16 18.81
C HIS A 68 -10.22 17.68 18.28
N ASP A 69 -10.55 16.41 18.52
CA ASP A 69 -11.85 15.83 18.21
C ASP A 69 -12.28 16.02 16.75
N THR A 70 -11.42 15.57 15.84
CA THR A 70 -11.65 15.59 14.39
C THR A 70 -11.93 14.18 13.88
N THR A 71 -12.90 14.03 12.96
CA THR A 71 -13.23 12.72 12.39
C THR A 71 -12.04 12.11 11.62
N ARG A 72 -11.25 12.96 10.94
CA ARG A 72 -9.97 12.61 10.30
C ARG A 72 -8.79 13.33 10.97
N CYS A 73 -7.80 13.76 10.20
CA CYS A 73 -6.53 14.27 10.70
C CYS A 73 -6.69 15.63 11.39
N GLY A 74 -5.79 15.97 12.30
CA GLY A 74 -5.74 17.34 12.83
C GLY A 74 -5.36 18.33 11.74
N ILE A 75 -4.26 18.05 11.04
CA ILE A 75 -3.83 18.79 9.85
C ILE A 75 -3.64 17.82 8.68
N PHE A 76 -4.13 18.19 7.49
CA PHE A 76 -4.00 17.38 6.28
C PHE A 76 -3.43 18.17 5.09
N GLY A 77 -2.56 17.53 4.33
CA GLY A 77 -2.07 18.04 3.05
C GLY A 77 -0.90 19.01 3.21
N GLY A 78 -0.61 19.77 2.16
CA GLY A 78 0.57 20.62 2.10
C GLY A 78 0.95 20.99 0.68
N GLY A 79 2.23 20.89 0.38
CA GLY A 79 2.81 21.20 -0.92
C GLY A 79 4.20 21.80 -0.71
N ASN A 80 4.71 22.50 -1.72
CA ASN A 80 6.06 23.05 -1.67
C ASN A 80 6.16 24.18 -0.62
N ASP A 81 7.26 24.20 0.13
CA ASP A 81 7.62 25.30 1.03
C ASP A 81 6.56 25.66 2.09
N CYS A 82 5.70 24.71 2.46
CA CYS A 82 4.71 24.89 3.51
C CYS A 82 5.33 24.70 4.91
N VAL A 83 4.78 25.39 5.91
CA VAL A 83 5.26 25.38 7.29
C VAL A 83 4.14 25.00 8.26
N VAL A 84 4.36 23.98 9.07
CA VAL A 84 3.47 23.57 10.16
C VAL A 84 4.24 23.68 11.47
N GLU A 85 3.90 24.66 12.31
CA GLU A 85 4.68 24.97 13.50
C GLU A 85 3.91 25.36 14.75
N TYR A 86 4.41 25.01 15.95
CA TYR A 86 3.80 25.43 17.21
C TYR A 86 2.34 25.01 17.41
N ASN A 87 1.85 23.98 16.70
CA ASN A 87 0.47 23.51 16.87
C ASN A 87 0.39 22.46 17.99
N HIS A 88 -0.75 22.44 18.68
CA HIS A 88 -1.12 21.41 19.64
C HIS A 88 -2.27 20.58 19.06
N ILE A 89 -2.03 19.30 18.79
CA ILE A 89 -2.98 18.40 18.12
C ILE A 89 -3.22 17.18 19.01
N ARG A 90 -4.48 16.90 19.35
CA ARG A 90 -4.81 15.74 20.20
C ARG A 90 -6.14 15.07 19.87
N HIS A 91 -6.31 13.80 20.19
CA HIS A 91 -7.61 13.11 20.10
C HIS A 91 -8.27 13.23 18.71
N VAL A 92 -7.49 12.93 17.67
CA VAL A 92 -7.92 13.02 16.27
C VAL A 92 -8.05 11.65 15.62
N ASN A 93 -8.63 11.63 14.41
CA ASN A 93 -8.93 10.42 13.62
C ASN A 93 -10.04 9.57 14.26
N LEU A 94 -11.12 10.21 14.69
CA LEU A 94 -12.18 9.56 15.46
C LEU A 94 -13.09 8.64 14.63
N GLU A 95 -13.06 8.75 13.30
CA GLU A 95 -13.89 7.93 12.40
C GLU A 95 -13.11 7.31 11.23
N THR A 96 -11.78 7.51 11.18
CA THR A 96 -10.95 7.08 10.04
C THR A 96 -9.66 6.41 10.47
N GLU A 97 -9.18 5.50 9.62
CA GLU A 97 -7.91 4.79 9.71
C GLU A 97 -7.02 5.17 8.53
N ASP A 98 -5.72 4.87 8.63
CA ASP A 98 -4.69 5.23 7.64
C ASP A 98 -4.50 6.75 7.52
N THR A 99 -4.24 7.35 8.69
CA THR A 99 -4.22 8.80 8.92
C THR A 99 -3.19 9.17 10.00
N ALA A 100 -3.11 10.46 10.35
CA ALA A 100 -2.22 10.90 11.41
C ALA A 100 -2.68 12.19 12.12
N GLY A 101 -1.95 12.61 13.16
CA GLY A 101 -2.08 13.94 13.74
C GLY A 101 -1.81 15.02 12.70
N TYR A 102 -0.66 14.89 12.03
CA TYR A 102 -0.37 15.57 10.77
C TYR A 102 -0.12 14.56 9.65
N TYR A 103 -0.92 14.65 8.58
CA TYR A 103 -0.89 13.73 7.45
C TYR A 103 -0.68 14.47 6.13
N VAL A 104 0.30 14.06 5.33
CA VAL A 104 0.56 14.68 4.03
C VAL A 104 0.98 13.63 3.00
N GLY A 105 0.26 13.58 1.87
CA GLY A 105 0.70 12.85 0.68
C GLY A 105 1.73 13.65 -0.12
N GLY A 106 2.44 13.02 -1.04
CA GLY A 106 3.49 13.71 -1.76
C GLY A 106 3.83 13.21 -3.15
N ASN A 107 5.04 13.59 -3.55
CA ASN A 107 5.70 13.24 -4.79
C ASN A 107 7.15 13.73 -4.68
N TRP A 108 8.06 13.22 -5.52
CA TRP A 108 9.47 13.61 -5.51
C TRP A 108 9.71 15.10 -5.79
N HIS A 109 8.79 15.83 -6.43
CA HIS A 109 8.93 17.28 -6.66
C HIS A 109 8.30 18.16 -5.57
N ILE A 110 7.54 17.58 -4.63
CA ILE A 110 6.95 18.31 -3.49
C ILE A 110 7.99 18.33 -2.39
N ARG A 111 8.61 19.48 -2.12
CA ARG A 111 9.79 19.63 -1.24
C ARG A 111 9.79 20.96 -0.51
N GLY A 112 10.70 21.12 0.46
CA GLY A 112 10.86 22.35 1.25
C GLY A 112 9.87 22.46 2.42
N HIS A 113 9.14 21.39 2.69
CA HIS A 113 8.16 21.36 3.76
C HIS A 113 8.84 21.38 5.14
N ILE A 114 8.38 22.24 6.06
CA ILE A 114 8.91 22.34 7.42
C ILE A 114 7.82 21.96 8.42
N ILE A 115 8.12 21.01 9.31
CA ILE A 115 7.22 20.57 10.37
C ILE A 115 7.99 20.70 11.69
N ARG A 116 7.68 21.70 12.50
CA ARG A 116 8.50 21.98 13.69
C ARG A 116 7.76 22.41 14.93
N TYR A 117 8.30 22.08 16.09
CA TYR A 117 7.79 22.62 17.36
C TYR A 117 6.30 22.35 17.59
N ASN A 118 5.75 21.26 17.02
CA ASN A 118 4.36 20.87 17.29
C ASN A 118 4.32 19.88 18.45
N TYR A 119 3.22 19.88 19.21
CA TYR A 119 2.90 18.83 20.17
C TYR A 119 1.72 18.01 19.64
N VAL A 120 1.98 16.77 19.27
CA VAL A 120 1.00 15.86 18.66
C VAL A 120 0.84 14.64 19.56
N HIS A 121 -0.33 14.44 20.17
CA HIS A 121 -0.49 13.34 21.12
C HIS A 121 -1.87 12.72 21.14
N ASP A 122 -1.99 11.51 21.68
CA ASP A 122 -3.27 10.78 21.78
C ASP A 122 -3.95 10.69 20.41
N VAL A 123 -3.19 10.31 19.39
CA VAL A 123 -3.71 10.09 18.04
C VAL A 123 -4.28 8.68 17.96
N LEU A 124 -5.60 8.59 17.82
CA LEU A 124 -6.34 7.35 18.08
C LEU A 124 -6.54 6.52 16.82
N GLY A 125 -7.15 7.11 15.79
CA GLY A 125 -7.61 6.36 14.63
C GLY A 125 -8.81 5.47 14.95
N TYR A 126 -9.57 5.11 13.91
CA TYR A 126 -10.81 4.36 14.02
C TYR A 126 -11.02 3.46 12.80
N GLY A 127 -11.26 2.18 13.06
CA GLY A 127 -11.25 1.17 12.01
C GLY A 127 -11.81 -0.16 12.45
N ARG A 128 -11.73 -1.18 11.58
CA ARG A 128 -12.34 -2.50 11.85
C ARG A 128 -11.31 -3.57 12.19
N LYS A 129 -11.57 -4.28 13.29
CA LYS A 129 -10.93 -5.56 13.60
C LYS A 129 -11.98 -6.67 13.54
N GLY A 130 -12.07 -7.34 12.39
CA GLY A 130 -13.09 -8.36 12.14
C GLY A 130 -14.50 -7.78 12.06
N ASP A 131 -15.37 -8.17 13.00
CA ASP A 131 -16.75 -7.71 13.13
C ASP A 131 -16.91 -6.54 14.13
N THR A 132 -15.81 -6.00 14.65
CA THR A 132 -15.83 -4.94 15.66
C THR A 132 -15.18 -3.67 15.11
N TRP A 133 -15.87 -2.53 15.26
CA TRP A 133 -15.24 -1.22 15.12
C TRP A 133 -14.44 -0.92 16.38
N THR A 134 -13.21 -0.49 16.18
CA THR A 134 -12.23 -0.31 17.24
C THR A 134 -11.55 1.04 17.15
N SER A 135 -11.30 1.62 18.31
CA SER A 135 -10.38 2.74 18.49
C SER A 135 -9.63 2.53 19.82
N PRO A 136 -8.34 2.87 19.91
CA PRO A 136 -7.47 3.35 18.83
C PRO A 136 -7.24 2.31 17.70
N HIS A 137 -7.13 2.76 16.45
CA HIS A 137 -6.86 1.92 15.28
C HIS A 137 -6.07 2.60 14.15
N TYR A 138 -4.93 2.01 13.77
CA TYR A 138 -4.21 2.28 12.50
C TYR A 138 -3.97 3.77 12.16
N ALA A 139 -3.25 4.49 13.03
CA ALA A 139 -2.90 5.91 12.83
C ALA A 139 -1.50 6.25 13.39
N TRP A 140 -0.89 7.33 12.88
CA TRP A 140 0.45 7.82 13.26
C TRP A 140 0.44 9.24 13.82
N GLY A 141 1.55 9.71 14.38
CA GLY A 141 1.70 11.12 14.78
C GLY A 141 1.91 12.04 13.59
N ILE A 142 3.02 11.85 12.88
CA ILE A 142 3.39 12.55 11.65
C ILE A 142 3.52 11.54 10.52
N TYR A 143 2.75 11.69 9.45
CA TYR A 143 2.74 10.73 8.34
C TYR A 143 3.06 11.43 7.02
N LEU A 144 4.29 11.16 6.54
CA LEU A 144 4.81 11.56 5.24
C LEU A 144 4.52 10.43 4.24
N ASP A 145 3.39 10.53 3.58
CA ASP A 145 2.81 9.46 2.78
C ASP A 145 3.06 9.61 1.29
N ASP A 146 2.93 8.50 0.55
CA ASP A 146 2.93 8.46 -0.92
C ASP A 146 4.05 9.32 -1.55
N ASP A 147 5.31 8.91 -1.37
CA ASP A 147 6.49 9.56 -1.96
C ASP A 147 6.75 11.02 -1.52
N HIS A 148 6.17 11.48 -0.41
CA HIS A 148 6.51 12.80 0.15
C HIS A 148 8.00 12.94 0.44
N SER A 149 8.63 13.96 -0.13
CA SER A 149 10.09 14.04 -0.21
C SER A 149 10.62 15.40 0.22
N GLY A 150 11.88 15.47 0.67
CA GLY A 150 12.52 16.76 0.99
C GLY A 150 11.84 17.55 2.11
N ALA A 151 11.18 16.88 3.06
CA ALA A 151 10.65 17.51 4.27
C ALA A 151 11.72 17.62 5.36
N HIS A 152 11.62 18.66 6.20
CA HIS A 152 12.41 18.81 7.41
C HIS A 152 11.48 18.83 8.64
N VAL A 153 11.56 17.77 9.43
CA VAL A 153 10.73 17.53 10.62
C VAL A 153 11.60 17.65 11.86
N TYR A 154 11.41 18.69 12.66
CA TYR A 154 12.29 18.91 13.81
C TYR A 154 11.68 19.59 15.01
N GLY A 155 12.18 19.26 16.20
CA GLY A 155 11.71 19.92 17.42
C GLY A 155 10.26 19.61 17.77
N ASN A 156 9.65 18.57 17.20
CA ASN A 156 8.30 18.16 17.55
C ASN A 156 8.31 17.23 18.77
N ILE A 157 7.25 17.28 19.56
CA ILE A 157 6.95 16.29 20.60
C ILE A 157 5.78 15.47 20.09
N VAL A 158 5.96 14.16 19.99
CA VAL A 158 4.92 13.23 19.55
C VAL A 158 4.74 12.14 20.59
N ALA A 159 3.53 11.96 21.12
CA ALA A 159 3.30 11.03 22.22
C ALA A 159 2.04 10.16 22.01
N ARG A 160 2.05 8.91 22.49
CA ARG A 160 0.86 8.04 22.60
C ARG A 160 0.04 7.96 21.31
N THR A 161 0.63 7.38 20.27
CA THR A 161 -0.05 7.14 18.99
C THR A 161 -0.19 5.64 18.73
N THR A 162 -1.17 5.28 17.89
CA THR A 162 -1.61 3.88 17.72
C THR A 162 -0.64 2.97 16.98
N LEU A 163 0.04 3.46 15.95
CA LEU A 163 1.03 2.69 15.21
C LEU A 163 2.43 3.21 15.46
N GLY A 164 2.70 4.47 15.15
CA GLY A 164 3.98 5.08 15.46
C GLY A 164 4.00 6.60 15.48
N GLY A 165 5.09 7.15 16.00
CA GLY A 165 5.28 8.58 16.14
C GLY A 165 5.45 9.27 14.79
N SER A 166 6.21 8.64 13.91
CA SER A 166 6.35 9.09 12.53
C SER A 166 6.39 7.93 11.53
N HIS A 167 5.99 8.22 10.29
CA HIS A 167 6.02 7.27 9.18
C HIS A 167 6.46 7.95 7.89
N ILE A 168 7.55 7.46 7.29
CA ILE A 168 7.93 7.75 5.90
C ILE A 168 7.45 6.59 5.01
N HIS A 169 6.55 6.88 4.09
CA HIS A 169 6.07 5.94 3.09
C HIS A 169 6.61 6.31 1.71
N ALA A 170 7.62 5.56 1.28
CA ALA A 170 8.32 5.62 -0.01
C ALA A 170 9.07 6.91 -0.34
N GLY A 171 8.76 8.00 0.35
CA GLY A 171 9.42 9.30 0.24
C GLY A 171 10.95 9.27 0.36
N ARG A 172 11.60 10.27 -0.24
CA ARG A 172 13.06 10.39 -0.25
C ARG A 172 13.55 11.73 0.27
N ASP A 173 14.79 11.74 0.74
CA ASP A 173 15.50 12.95 1.17
C ASP A 173 14.78 13.72 2.30
N ASN A 174 14.01 13.01 3.14
CA ASN A 174 13.38 13.61 4.30
C ASN A 174 14.33 13.59 5.50
N LEU A 175 14.37 14.69 6.25
CA LEU A 175 15.19 14.86 7.44
C LEU A 175 14.31 14.97 8.68
N LEU A 176 14.44 14.01 9.59
CA LEU A 176 13.78 13.99 10.87
C LEU A 176 14.84 14.13 11.96
N GLU A 177 14.95 15.30 12.59
CA GLU A 177 15.93 15.51 13.65
C GLU A 177 15.44 16.31 14.85
N ASN A 178 16.03 16.12 16.02
CA ASN A 178 15.72 16.91 17.22
C ASN A 178 14.25 16.79 17.68
N ASN A 179 13.58 15.67 17.38
CA ASN A 179 12.22 15.40 17.86
C ASN A 179 12.22 14.53 19.12
N ILE A 180 11.12 14.53 19.86
CA ILE A 180 10.88 13.62 20.99
C ILE A 180 9.68 12.72 20.63
N PHE A 181 9.88 11.41 20.68
CA PHE A 181 8.88 10.36 20.40
C PHE A 181 8.62 9.53 21.65
N ILE A 182 7.36 9.37 22.05
CA ILE A 182 7.01 8.86 23.39
C ILE A 182 5.87 7.85 23.35
N ASP A 183 6.14 6.64 23.83
CA ASP A 183 5.15 5.60 24.11
C ASP A 183 4.13 5.35 22.99
N HIS A 184 4.62 5.25 21.74
CA HIS A 184 3.79 4.79 20.64
C HIS A 184 3.51 3.29 20.77
N THR A 185 2.28 2.85 20.48
CA THR A 185 1.79 1.52 20.88
C THR A 185 2.55 0.36 20.23
N LYS A 186 3.01 0.50 18.98
CA LYS A 186 3.63 -0.61 18.22
C LYS A 186 5.07 -0.33 17.78
N GLN A 187 5.32 0.79 17.12
CA GLN A 187 6.65 1.18 16.66
C GLN A 187 6.88 2.66 16.91
N GLN A 188 8.10 3.12 17.11
CA GLN A 188 8.33 4.55 17.34
C GLN A 188 8.48 5.29 16.02
N MET A 189 9.23 4.72 15.07
CA MET A 189 9.41 5.25 13.72
C MET A 189 9.17 4.14 12.68
N GLN A 190 8.48 4.49 11.59
CA GLN A 190 8.16 3.55 10.52
C GLN A 190 8.71 3.99 9.17
N TYR A 191 9.25 3.00 8.44
CA TYR A 191 9.61 3.11 7.04
C TYR A 191 8.87 2.04 6.24
N SER A 192 8.19 2.48 5.18
CA SER A 192 7.55 1.57 4.21
C SER A 192 7.84 2.00 2.79
N GLY A 193 8.54 1.21 1.99
CA GLY A 193 8.76 1.56 0.57
C GLY A 193 7.80 0.87 -0.38
N HIS A 194 7.58 1.51 -1.53
CA HIS A 194 6.92 0.89 -2.67
C HIS A 194 7.76 -0.25 -3.25
N GLY A 195 7.13 -1.06 -4.08
CA GLY A 195 7.84 -1.95 -5.00
C GLY A 195 7.87 -1.35 -6.40
N ARG A 196 8.81 -1.77 -7.25
CA ARG A 196 9.06 -1.28 -8.60
C ARG A 196 7.83 -1.33 -9.51
N THR A 197 6.90 -2.23 -9.22
CA THR A 197 5.65 -2.41 -9.98
C THR A 197 4.42 -1.81 -9.28
N HIS A 198 4.62 -1.02 -8.22
CA HIS A 198 3.52 -0.38 -7.50
C HIS A 198 2.77 0.59 -8.42
N TRP A 199 1.43 0.51 -8.38
CA TRP A 199 0.56 1.24 -9.31
C TRP A 199 0.70 2.77 -9.20
N VAL A 200 1.05 3.27 -8.00
CA VAL A 200 1.17 4.71 -7.74
C VAL A 200 2.34 5.35 -8.50
N LEU A 201 3.40 4.57 -8.79
CA LEU A 201 4.62 5.06 -9.42
C LEU A 201 4.36 5.65 -10.81
N GLY A 202 3.40 5.08 -11.56
CA GLY A 202 3.01 5.62 -12.86
C GLY A 202 2.35 7.00 -12.74
N ARG A 203 1.46 7.19 -11.75
CA ARG A 203 0.85 8.49 -11.46
C ARG A 203 1.90 9.50 -11.02
N HIS A 204 2.82 9.09 -10.14
CA HIS A 204 3.85 9.99 -9.60
C HIS A 204 4.87 10.40 -10.65
N ARG A 205 5.28 9.48 -11.53
CA ARG A 205 6.11 9.74 -12.72
C ARG A 205 5.53 10.84 -13.59
N LYS A 206 4.25 10.73 -13.93
CA LYS A 206 3.56 11.73 -14.74
C LYS A 206 3.55 13.10 -14.05
N ALA A 207 3.12 13.16 -12.78
CA ALA A 207 3.07 14.42 -12.03
C ALA A 207 4.46 15.07 -11.86
N PHE A 208 5.49 14.26 -11.61
CA PHE A 208 6.87 14.73 -11.52
C PHE A 208 7.36 15.34 -12.84
N GLN A 209 7.17 14.63 -13.96
CA GLN A 209 7.56 15.13 -15.28
C GLN A 209 6.83 16.43 -15.65
N GLU A 210 5.53 16.52 -15.34
CA GLU A 210 4.74 17.74 -15.54
C GLU A 210 5.23 18.91 -14.67
N ALA A 211 5.69 18.65 -13.44
CA ALA A 211 6.28 19.67 -12.59
C ALA A 211 7.65 20.11 -13.12
N MET A 212 8.54 19.17 -13.42
CA MET A 212 9.90 19.44 -13.90
C MET A 212 9.96 20.06 -15.30
N ALA A 213 8.89 19.98 -16.10
CA ALA A 213 8.79 20.75 -17.35
C ALA A 213 8.67 22.27 -17.12
N LYS A 214 8.31 22.71 -15.90
CA LYS A 214 8.13 24.13 -15.58
C LYS A 214 9.47 24.76 -15.15
N PRO A 215 9.82 25.96 -15.66
CA PRO A 215 11.09 26.62 -15.32
C PRO A 215 11.31 26.83 -13.81
N ALA A 216 10.23 27.13 -13.07
CA ALA A 216 10.30 27.35 -11.63
C ALA A 216 10.83 26.14 -10.86
N TYR A 217 10.33 24.94 -11.17
CA TYR A 217 10.75 23.70 -10.51
C TYR A 217 12.20 23.33 -10.84
N ARG A 218 12.62 23.48 -12.11
CA ARG A 218 14.03 23.24 -12.50
C ARG A 218 14.98 24.21 -11.82
N LYS A 219 14.57 25.47 -11.64
CA LYS A 219 15.35 26.49 -10.94
C LYS A 219 15.42 26.23 -9.43
N ALA A 220 14.30 25.85 -8.82
CA ALA A 220 14.23 25.60 -7.37
C ALA A 220 14.92 24.29 -6.96
N TYR A 221 14.86 23.27 -7.81
CA TYR A 221 15.37 21.94 -7.53
C TYR A 221 16.28 21.43 -8.66
N PRO A 222 17.44 22.07 -8.91
CA PRO A 222 18.35 21.70 -9.98
C PRO A 222 18.85 20.25 -9.86
N GLN A 223 18.98 19.73 -8.64
CA GLN A 223 19.37 18.35 -8.36
C GLN A 223 18.36 17.31 -8.90
N LEU A 224 17.12 17.71 -9.15
CA LEU A 224 16.08 16.83 -9.68
C LEU A 224 16.02 16.82 -11.21
N VAL A 225 16.73 17.72 -11.88
CA VAL A 225 16.76 17.78 -13.36
C VAL A 225 17.42 16.53 -13.94
N GLU A 226 18.45 16.03 -13.26
CA GLU A 226 19.21 14.84 -13.64
C GLU A 226 18.76 13.57 -12.89
N ALA A 227 17.56 13.59 -12.28
CA ALA A 227 17.06 12.44 -11.54
C ALA A 227 16.79 11.26 -12.48
N ASP A 228 17.34 10.10 -12.16
CA ASP A 228 17.09 8.87 -12.90
C ASP A 228 15.66 8.38 -12.65
N MET A 229 14.87 8.40 -13.72
CA MET A 229 13.46 8.03 -13.67
C MET A 229 13.26 6.54 -13.38
N ASP A 230 14.24 5.66 -13.58
CA ASP A 230 14.13 4.24 -13.25
C ASP A 230 14.31 3.95 -11.76
N THR A 231 14.95 4.86 -11.03
CA THR A 231 15.30 4.71 -9.60
C THR A 231 14.70 5.82 -8.72
N ILE A 232 14.06 6.84 -9.28
CA ILE A 232 13.52 7.98 -8.52
C ILE A 232 12.53 7.57 -7.40
N TRP A 233 11.82 6.46 -7.59
CA TRP A 233 10.86 5.88 -6.64
C TRP A 233 11.51 5.21 -5.43
N GLU A 234 12.82 5.01 -5.44
CA GLU A 234 13.53 4.38 -4.35
C GLU A 234 13.57 5.30 -3.12
N MET A 235 13.12 4.75 -2.00
CA MET A 235 13.08 5.40 -0.69
C MET A 235 14.49 5.56 -0.13
N THR A 236 15.17 6.63 -0.52
CA THR A 236 16.60 6.90 -0.25
C THR A 236 16.80 8.31 0.29
N GLY A 237 17.99 8.61 0.82
CA GLY A 237 18.36 9.94 1.34
C GLY A 237 17.65 10.35 2.62
N ASN A 238 16.77 9.52 3.18
CA ASN A 238 16.08 9.87 4.42
C ASN A 238 17.04 9.76 5.61
N THR A 239 16.96 10.72 6.54
CA THR A 239 17.82 10.80 7.71
C THR A 239 17.00 10.95 8.98
N PHE A 240 17.23 10.08 9.97
CA PHE A 240 16.63 10.13 11.30
C PHE A 240 17.71 10.26 12.37
N ARG A 241 17.94 11.48 12.87
CA ARG A 241 19.08 11.74 13.75
C ARG A 241 18.79 12.66 14.92
N ARG A 242 19.56 12.58 16.00
CA ARG A 242 19.42 13.49 17.15
C ARG A 242 18.00 13.55 17.71
N ASN A 243 17.24 12.47 17.58
CA ASN A 243 15.92 12.37 18.19
C ASN A 243 16.03 11.71 19.56
N ILE A 244 15.06 11.98 20.43
CA ILE A 244 14.85 11.26 21.68
C ILE A 244 13.68 10.32 21.46
N ILE A 245 13.87 9.03 21.71
CA ILE A 245 12.85 8.01 21.55
C ILE A 245 12.71 7.27 22.87
N SER A 246 11.60 7.45 23.56
CA SER A 246 11.34 6.87 24.88
C SER A 246 10.05 6.08 24.86
N TYR A 247 10.10 4.80 25.22
CA TYR A 247 8.93 3.94 25.20
C TYR A 247 9.06 2.82 26.23
N THR A 248 7.93 2.29 26.69
CA THR A 248 7.89 1.38 27.85
C THR A 248 7.19 0.04 27.56
N SER A 249 6.39 -0.02 26.49
CA SER A 249 5.67 -1.24 26.10
C SER A 249 6.63 -2.34 25.63
N PRO A 250 6.69 -3.51 26.29
CA PRO A 250 7.57 -4.61 25.90
C PRO A 250 7.30 -5.18 24.50
N ALA A 251 6.09 -4.96 23.96
CA ALA A 251 5.68 -5.41 22.64
C ALA A 251 6.03 -4.40 21.53
N ALA A 252 6.46 -3.19 21.90
CA ALA A 252 6.82 -2.16 20.94
C ALA A 252 8.26 -2.30 20.45
N VAL A 253 8.51 -1.84 19.23
CA VAL A 253 9.83 -1.82 18.60
C VAL A 253 10.28 -0.38 18.36
N LEU A 254 11.58 -0.15 18.25
CA LEU A 254 12.10 1.18 17.92
C LEU A 254 11.70 1.55 16.49
N TYR A 255 12.08 0.70 15.55
CA TYR A 255 11.79 0.88 14.13
C TYR A 255 10.91 -0.24 13.60
N ARG A 256 10.03 0.10 12.65
CA ARG A 256 9.38 -0.88 11.77
C ARG A 256 9.72 -0.55 10.32
N CYS A 257 10.50 -1.41 9.69
CA CYS A 257 11.10 -1.13 8.40
C CYS A 257 10.81 -2.23 7.38
N GLY A 258 10.49 -1.84 6.15
CA GLY A 258 10.22 -2.78 5.08
C GLY A 258 9.96 -2.07 3.76
N THR A 259 10.37 -2.66 2.64
CA THR A 259 9.95 -2.24 1.30
C THR A 259 9.38 -3.48 0.62
N ARG A 260 8.43 -3.30 -0.29
CA ARG A 260 7.80 -4.43 -0.98
C ARG A 260 8.78 -5.25 -1.84
N ASP A 261 9.95 -4.68 -2.13
CA ASP A 261 10.98 -5.29 -2.98
C ASP A 261 12.23 -5.75 -2.21
N GLY A 262 12.31 -5.56 -0.89
CA GLY A 262 13.42 -6.07 -0.09
C GLY A 262 14.58 -5.09 0.16
N ASN A 263 14.69 -4.01 -0.61
CA ASN A 263 15.75 -3.01 -0.46
C ASN A 263 15.32 -1.90 0.49
N VAL A 264 15.83 -1.86 1.74
CA VAL A 264 15.43 -0.82 2.71
C VAL A 264 16.61 0.00 3.26
N PHE A 265 17.87 -0.39 3.03
CA PHE A 265 18.90 0.02 4.00
C PHE A 265 20.27 0.45 3.46
N THR A 266 20.49 0.61 2.16
CA THR A 266 21.80 1.13 1.73
C THR A 266 21.89 2.64 1.79
N ASP A 267 20.80 3.36 1.53
CA ASP A 267 20.87 4.80 1.23
C ASP A 267 20.01 5.67 2.15
N ASN A 268 19.55 5.14 3.28
CA ASN A 268 18.96 5.93 4.38
C ASN A 268 19.90 5.93 5.58
N ALA A 269 19.78 6.93 6.45
CA ALA A 269 20.64 7.09 7.62
C ALA A 269 19.83 7.21 8.91
N SER A 270 20.33 6.60 9.98
CA SER A 270 19.85 6.82 11.34
C SER A 270 21.05 6.93 12.25
N ASP A 271 21.20 8.00 13.04
CA ASP A 271 22.36 8.14 13.93
C ASP A 271 22.21 9.23 15.01
N HIS A 272 23.06 9.18 16.05
CA HIS A 272 23.09 10.16 17.15
C HIS A 272 21.75 10.32 17.88
N ASN A 273 20.91 9.28 17.90
CA ASN A 273 19.64 9.27 18.61
C ASN A 273 19.86 8.86 20.08
N LEU A 274 19.02 9.37 20.97
CA LEU A 274 18.90 8.85 22.34
C LEU A 274 17.69 7.91 22.40
N VAL A 275 17.92 6.65 22.72
CA VAL A 275 16.87 5.62 22.77
C VAL A 275 16.71 5.13 24.21
N TRP A 276 15.47 5.02 24.66
CA TRP A 276 15.14 4.47 25.96
C TRP A 276 13.91 3.58 25.89
N HIS A 277 14.09 2.27 26.00
CA HIS A 277 13.00 1.31 26.03
C HIS A 277 12.61 0.96 27.49
N GLY A 278 12.61 1.93 28.41
CA GLY A 278 12.29 1.68 29.82
C GLY A 278 13.23 0.67 30.50
N GLY A 279 14.48 0.58 30.03
CA GLY A 279 15.45 -0.42 30.49
C GLY A 279 15.35 -1.79 29.81
N LEU A 280 14.40 -1.99 28.90
CA LEU A 280 14.24 -3.23 28.12
C LEU A 280 15.15 -3.25 26.88
N PRO A 281 15.38 -4.43 26.26
CA PRO A 281 16.14 -4.54 25.03
C PRO A 281 15.49 -3.77 23.87
N VAL A 282 16.30 -3.04 23.10
CA VAL A 282 15.85 -2.35 21.88
C VAL A 282 15.82 -3.32 20.70
N THR A 283 14.72 -3.31 19.93
CA THR A 283 14.53 -4.19 18.76
C THR A 283 14.00 -3.44 17.56
N ILE A 284 14.28 -3.98 16.37
CA ILE A 284 13.94 -3.41 15.06
C ILE A 284 13.07 -4.42 14.32
N GLY A 285 11.81 -4.07 14.04
CA GLY A 285 10.89 -4.91 13.27
C GLY A 285 11.16 -4.81 11.77
N GLN A 286 11.19 -5.95 11.09
CA GLN A 286 11.40 -6.07 9.64
C GLN A 286 10.19 -6.75 8.97
N TYR A 287 9.75 -6.24 7.81
CA TYR A 287 8.64 -6.84 7.06
C TYR A 287 8.78 -6.67 5.55
N GLY A 288 8.12 -7.55 4.78
CA GLY A 288 8.07 -7.46 3.31
C GLY A 288 9.37 -7.84 2.58
N MET A 289 10.43 -8.21 3.31
CA MET A 289 11.72 -8.58 2.75
C MET A 289 11.88 -10.11 2.73
N LYS A 290 12.28 -10.67 1.58
CA LYS A 290 12.52 -12.12 1.42
C LYS A 290 13.82 -12.52 2.12
N ASN A 291 13.84 -13.67 2.77
CA ASN A 291 15.02 -14.26 3.40
C ASN A 291 15.70 -13.40 4.48
N THR A 292 14.98 -12.45 5.08
CA THR A 292 15.45 -11.67 6.23
C THR A 292 14.77 -12.11 7.53
N PRO A 293 15.45 -12.05 8.67
CA PRO A 293 14.80 -12.19 9.98
C PRO A 293 13.64 -11.19 10.12
N GLY A 294 12.55 -11.58 10.78
CA GLY A 294 11.42 -10.66 11.05
C GLY A 294 11.75 -9.56 12.06
N SER A 295 12.89 -9.65 12.76
CA SER A 295 13.37 -8.67 13.73
C SER A 295 14.89 -8.67 13.81
N LEU A 296 15.50 -7.56 14.24
CA LEU A 296 16.92 -7.42 14.57
C LEU A 296 17.09 -6.96 16.03
N THR A 297 18.18 -7.37 16.67
CA THR A 297 18.65 -6.76 17.91
C THR A 297 19.30 -5.40 17.65
N TRP A 298 19.49 -4.61 18.70
CA TRP A 298 20.22 -3.34 18.64
C TRP A 298 21.63 -3.50 18.04
N GLU A 299 22.38 -4.52 18.46
CA GLU A 299 23.75 -4.77 17.98
C GLU A 299 23.75 -5.15 16.50
N GLN A 300 22.78 -5.97 16.06
CA GLN A 300 22.63 -6.32 14.65
C GLN A 300 22.27 -5.11 13.78
N TRP A 301 21.50 -4.17 14.33
CA TRP A 301 21.18 -2.90 13.68
C TRP A 301 22.44 -2.02 13.55
N GLN A 302 23.24 -1.92 14.61
CA GLN A 302 24.51 -1.20 14.60
C GLN A 302 25.54 -1.80 13.65
N LEU A 303 25.64 -3.13 13.56
CA LEU A 303 26.50 -3.83 12.60
C LEU A 303 26.12 -3.56 11.14
N LYS A 304 24.89 -3.11 10.88
CA LYS A 304 24.44 -2.66 9.56
C LYS A 304 24.79 -1.19 9.27
N GLY A 305 25.48 -0.50 10.18
CA GLY A 305 25.92 0.88 10.03
C GLY A 305 24.93 1.94 10.54
N PHE A 306 23.82 1.54 11.13
CA PHE A 306 22.82 2.45 11.67
C PHE A 306 23.02 2.69 13.17
N ASP A 307 22.72 3.90 13.63
CA ASP A 307 22.70 4.25 15.06
C ASP A 307 24.04 3.93 15.76
N THR A 308 25.16 4.01 15.03
CA THR A 308 26.49 3.65 15.51
C THR A 308 27.02 4.62 16.57
N HIS A 309 26.53 5.86 16.59
CA HIS A 309 26.81 6.87 17.62
C HIS A 309 25.59 7.17 18.50
N SER A 310 24.48 6.45 18.32
CA SER A 310 23.30 6.56 19.17
C SER A 310 23.54 5.93 20.54
N VAL A 311 22.86 6.45 21.55
CA VAL A 311 23.02 6.01 22.95
C VAL A 311 21.71 5.43 23.46
N VAL A 312 21.80 4.31 24.19
CA VAL A 312 20.67 3.76 24.94
C VAL A 312 20.79 4.22 26.40
N ALA A 313 19.98 5.20 26.81
CA ALA A 313 19.98 5.72 28.19
C ALA A 313 18.69 6.52 28.49
N ASP A 314 18.35 6.64 29.78
CA ASP A 314 17.24 7.47 30.26
C ASP A 314 17.38 8.93 29.77
N PRO A 315 16.34 9.52 29.13
CA PRO A 315 16.33 10.92 28.70
C PRO A 315 16.44 11.94 29.81
N LEU A 316 16.11 11.57 31.06
CA LEU A 316 16.04 12.47 32.20
C LEU A 316 15.01 13.59 31.97
N PHE A 317 13.78 13.21 31.60
CA PHE A 317 12.65 14.14 31.53
C PHE A 317 12.37 14.80 32.90
N VAL A 318 11.82 16.02 32.87
CA VAL A 318 11.48 16.79 34.08
C VAL A 318 10.31 16.12 34.81
N ASP A 319 9.19 15.90 34.12
CA ASP A 319 7.99 15.26 34.69
C ASP A 319 7.14 14.59 33.59
N PRO A 320 7.58 13.42 33.09
CA PRO A 320 6.89 12.73 31.99
C PRO A 320 5.51 12.20 32.38
N ALA A 321 5.18 12.09 33.68
CA ALA A 321 3.87 11.67 34.14
C ALA A 321 2.79 12.72 33.89
N ASN A 322 3.18 13.99 33.76
CA ASN A 322 2.30 15.13 33.47
C ASN A 322 2.63 15.76 32.10
N ASP A 323 3.16 14.96 31.16
CA ASP A 323 3.51 15.41 29.81
C ASP A 323 4.59 16.51 29.74
N ASP A 324 5.41 16.68 30.79
CA ASP A 324 6.56 17.57 30.77
C ASP A 324 7.83 16.83 30.31
N TYR A 325 8.01 16.83 28.99
CA TYR A 325 9.13 16.21 28.30
C TYR A 325 10.34 17.13 28.13
N ARG A 326 10.40 18.25 28.86
CA ARG A 326 11.64 19.01 28.98
C ARG A 326 12.71 18.15 29.63
N LEU A 327 13.98 18.46 29.35
CA LEU A 327 15.12 17.67 29.83
C LEU A 327 15.75 18.32 31.06
N LYS A 328 16.18 17.50 32.02
CA LYS A 328 17.05 17.91 33.11
C LYS A 328 18.43 18.32 32.54
N PRO A 329 19.16 19.26 33.16
CA PRO A 329 20.42 19.79 32.63
C PRO A 329 21.51 18.75 32.33
N ASN A 330 21.49 17.60 33.01
CA ASN A 330 22.45 16.50 32.85
C ASN A 330 22.00 15.42 31.87
N SER A 331 20.93 15.64 31.10
CA SER A 331 20.45 14.68 30.09
C SER A 331 21.56 14.28 29.10
N PRO A 332 21.69 12.98 28.78
CA PRO A 332 22.66 12.52 27.77
C PRO A 332 22.35 13.05 26.36
N ALA A 333 21.11 13.46 26.08
CA ALA A 333 20.70 13.98 24.78
C ALA A 333 21.52 15.20 24.33
N PHE A 334 21.92 16.06 25.27
CA PHE A 334 22.70 17.27 24.96
C PHE A 334 24.08 16.94 24.37
N LYS A 335 24.70 15.82 24.78
CA LYS A 335 25.99 15.36 24.22
C LYS A 335 25.85 14.86 22.78
N LEU A 336 24.66 14.40 22.40
CA LEU A 336 24.32 14.00 21.03
C LEU A 336 23.95 15.20 20.15
N GLY A 337 23.91 16.42 20.71
CA GLY A 337 23.57 17.64 20.00
C GLY A 337 22.08 17.95 19.96
N PHE A 338 21.27 17.31 20.82
CA PHE A 338 19.86 17.68 20.99
C PHE A 338 19.75 19.12 21.52
N LYS A 339 18.81 19.89 20.98
CA LYS A 339 18.47 21.25 21.36
C LYS A 339 17.10 21.27 22.03
N PRO A 340 16.94 21.99 23.17
CA PRO A 340 15.64 22.13 23.82
C PRO A 340 14.54 22.60 22.87
N ILE A 341 13.36 22.01 23.01
CA ILE A 341 12.15 22.42 22.30
C ILE A 341 11.49 23.56 23.08
N PRO A 342 11.07 24.67 22.43
CA PRO A 342 10.40 25.80 23.08
C PRO A 342 8.92 25.45 23.40
N VAL A 343 8.71 24.56 24.37
CA VAL A 343 7.39 24.01 24.72
C VAL A 343 6.40 25.10 25.13
N GLU A 344 6.87 26.18 25.74
CA GLU A 344 6.07 27.33 26.17
C GLU A 344 5.45 28.13 25.02
N LYS A 345 5.91 27.89 23.78
CA LYS A 345 5.38 28.53 22.57
C LYS A 345 4.40 27.66 21.81
N ILE A 346 4.20 26.41 22.23
CA ILE A 346 3.32 25.48 21.52
C ILE A 346 1.87 25.76 21.92
N GLY A 347 1.01 25.86 20.91
CA GLY A 347 -0.41 26.12 21.06
C GLY A 347 -0.78 27.60 21.02
N PRO A 348 -2.05 27.91 21.31
CA PRO A 348 -2.58 29.27 21.24
C PRO A 348 -1.95 30.24 22.24
N TYR A 349 -1.98 31.53 21.92
CA TYR A 349 -1.42 32.62 22.72
C TYR A 349 -2.41 33.79 22.87
N ALA A 350 -2.25 34.58 23.95
CA ALA A 350 -3.06 35.76 24.21
C ALA A 350 -2.91 36.79 23.08
N SER A 351 -4.03 37.21 22.48
CA SER A 351 -4.02 38.19 21.39
C SER A 351 -5.34 38.95 21.35
N PRO A 352 -5.34 40.26 21.00
CA PRO A 352 -6.58 41.00 20.74
C PRO A 352 -7.43 40.43 19.60
N LEU A 353 -6.83 39.60 18.72
CA LEU A 353 -7.54 38.93 17.63
C LEU A 353 -8.20 37.61 18.06
N ARG A 354 -7.94 37.12 19.28
CA ARG A 354 -8.56 35.88 19.78
C ARG A 354 -10.02 36.12 20.13
N ALA A 355 -10.88 35.19 19.74
CA ALA A 355 -12.29 35.16 20.11
C ALA A 355 -12.49 34.97 21.61
N SER A 356 -11.61 34.19 22.26
CA SER A 356 -11.63 33.94 23.70
C SER A 356 -10.21 33.80 24.27
N TRP A 357 -10.02 34.23 25.52
CA TRP A 357 -8.79 33.99 26.27
C TRP A 357 -9.02 34.02 27.80
N PRO A 358 -8.45 33.09 28.59
CA PRO A 358 -7.81 31.85 28.13
C PRO A 358 -8.82 30.93 27.42
N ILE A 359 -8.33 30.00 26.61
CA ILE A 359 -9.19 28.97 26.03
C ILE A 359 -9.70 28.07 27.15
N VAL A 360 -11.01 27.88 27.19
CA VAL A 360 -11.64 26.81 27.97
C VAL A 360 -11.90 25.67 26.99
N GLU A 361 -11.11 24.60 27.08
CA GLU A 361 -11.26 23.46 26.17
C GLU A 361 -12.62 22.79 26.35
N ALA A 362 -13.33 22.57 25.25
CA ALA A 362 -14.54 21.79 25.21
C ALA A 362 -14.27 20.32 25.60
N PRO A 363 -15.22 19.67 26.31
CA PRO A 363 -15.13 18.25 26.57
C PRO A 363 -15.21 17.47 25.24
N GLY A 364 -14.50 16.35 25.17
CA GLY A 364 -14.48 15.49 23.99
C GLY A 364 -14.07 14.07 24.35
N VAL A 365 -13.34 13.41 23.45
CA VAL A 365 -12.89 12.03 23.59
C VAL A 365 -11.91 11.85 24.76
N ARG A 366 -11.24 12.92 25.19
CA ARG A 366 -10.40 12.91 26.41
C ARG A 366 -11.24 12.56 27.65
N GLU A 367 -12.39 13.19 27.80
CA GLU A 367 -13.32 12.97 28.93
C GLU A 367 -14.30 11.82 28.66
N THR A 368 -14.64 11.58 27.40
CA THR A 368 -15.60 10.55 26.96
C THR A 368 -14.96 9.62 25.91
N PRO A 369 -14.13 8.65 26.32
CA PRO A 369 -13.42 7.78 25.39
C PRO A 369 -14.34 6.98 24.47
N LEU A 370 -13.89 6.72 23.24
CA LEU A 370 -14.61 5.89 22.28
C LEU A 370 -14.73 4.44 22.78
N VAL A 371 -15.87 3.81 22.50
CA VAL A 371 -16.15 2.42 22.90
C VAL A 371 -16.11 1.50 21.70
N ASN A 372 -15.39 0.37 21.83
CA ASN A 372 -15.37 -0.68 20.81
C ASN A 372 -16.78 -1.23 20.61
N THR A 373 -17.26 -1.20 19.36
CA THR A 373 -18.64 -1.55 19.03
C THR A 373 -18.66 -2.75 18.09
N LYS A 374 -19.26 -3.86 18.55
CA LYS A 374 -19.49 -5.04 17.72
C LYS A 374 -20.62 -4.77 16.74
N VAL A 375 -20.41 -5.09 15.48
CA VAL A 375 -21.41 -4.90 14.43
C VAL A 375 -21.78 -6.23 13.81
N ALA A 376 -23.08 -6.48 13.69
CA ALA A 376 -23.58 -7.57 12.88
C ALA A 376 -23.21 -7.29 11.42
N LEU A 377 -22.23 -8.03 10.90
CA LEU A 377 -21.85 -7.86 9.51
C LEU A 377 -23.01 -8.31 8.62
N PRO A 378 -23.39 -7.51 7.60
CA PRO A 378 -24.23 -8.07 6.57
C PRO A 378 -23.50 -9.31 6.04
N PRO A 379 -24.21 -10.41 5.76
CA PRO A 379 -23.59 -11.59 5.16
C PRO A 379 -22.80 -11.10 3.95
N LYS A 380 -21.51 -11.49 3.86
CA LYS A 380 -20.67 -11.13 2.72
C LYS A 380 -21.51 -11.35 1.47
N PRO A 381 -21.72 -10.34 0.60
CA PRO A 381 -22.46 -10.57 -0.62
C PRO A 381 -21.77 -11.73 -1.31
N VAL A 382 -22.49 -12.85 -1.42
CA VAL A 382 -22.06 -13.93 -2.28
C VAL A 382 -22.05 -13.28 -3.65
N ARG A 383 -20.86 -12.86 -4.11
CA ARG A 383 -20.66 -12.57 -5.52
C ARG A 383 -21.06 -13.88 -6.18
N LYS A 384 -22.29 -13.93 -6.70
CA LYS A 384 -22.64 -14.89 -7.72
C LYS A 384 -21.62 -14.61 -8.80
N GLN A 385 -20.57 -15.43 -8.86
CA GLN A 385 -19.81 -15.57 -10.09
C GLN A 385 -20.89 -15.88 -11.11
N THR A 386 -21.22 -14.90 -11.94
CA THR A 386 -21.95 -15.14 -13.17
C THR A 386 -21.06 -16.09 -13.93
N LYS A 387 -21.35 -17.40 -13.82
CA LYS A 387 -20.76 -18.42 -14.69
C LYS A 387 -20.87 -17.87 -16.09
N ALA A 388 -19.74 -17.74 -16.78
CA ALA A 388 -19.74 -17.35 -18.18
C ALA A 388 -20.79 -18.20 -18.91
N THR A 389 -21.62 -17.56 -19.74
CA THR A 389 -22.66 -18.22 -20.53
C THR A 389 -22.02 -19.39 -21.25
N ALA A 390 -22.56 -20.59 -21.06
CA ALA A 390 -21.98 -21.82 -21.58
C ALA A 390 -21.83 -21.71 -23.12
N PRO A 391 -20.62 -21.81 -23.70
CA PRO A 391 -20.48 -21.89 -25.13
C PRO A 391 -21.19 -23.16 -25.60
N ARG A 392 -22.15 -23.00 -26.52
CA ARG A 392 -22.60 -24.12 -27.34
C ARG A 392 -21.49 -24.41 -28.32
N VAL A 393 -20.99 -25.64 -28.29
CA VAL A 393 -19.95 -26.09 -29.18
C VAL A 393 -20.65 -26.94 -30.22
N GLU A 394 -20.64 -26.48 -31.47
CA GLU A 394 -21.25 -27.19 -32.60
C GLU A 394 -20.31 -28.31 -33.10
N ALA A 395 -20.91 -29.36 -33.65
CA ALA A 395 -20.17 -30.42 -34.31
C ALA A 395 -19.52 -29.92 -35.62
N GLY A 396 -18.26 -30.30 -35.87
CA GLY A 396 -17.55 -30.05 -37.12
C GLY A 396 -16.32 -29.13 -37.01
N GLY A 397 -16.20 -28.18 -37.95
CA GLY A 397 -15.03 -27.33 -38.12
C GLY A 397 -14.83 -26.28 -37.01
N TRP A 398 -13.67 -25.61 -37.02
CA TRP A 398 -13.37 -24.55 -36.06
C TRP A 398 -14.42 -23.42 -36.10
N PRO A 399 -14.91 -22.95 -34.94
CA PRO A 399 -15.88 -21.86 -34.90
C PRO A 399 -15.27 -20.57 -35.45
N LYS A 400 -16.13 -19.73 -36.04
CA LYS A 400 -15.75 -18.38 -36.50
C LYS A 400 -15.44 -17.46 -35.31
N ASP A 401 -16.22 -17.57 -34.24
CA ASP A 401 -16.03 -16.78 -33.03
C ASP A 401 -14.96 -17.40 -32.12
N THR A 402 -14.15 -16.54 -31.51
CA THR A 402 -13.12 -16.94 -30.56
C THR A 402 -13.51 -16.55 -29.13
N LEU A 403 -13.17 -17.42 -28.18
CA LEU A 403 -13.22 -17.12 -26.76
C LEU A 403 -11.91 -16.41 -26.37
N MET A 404 -11.98 -15.52 -25.39
CA MET A 404 -10.80 -14.74 -24.95
C MET A 404 -10.20 -15.33 -23.69
N VAL A 405 -8.90 -15.66 -23.74
CA VAL A 405 -8.09 -15.99 -22.56
C VAL A 405 -7.52 -14.67 -22.03
N SER A 406 -8.34 -14.01 -21.22
CA SER A 406 -8.20 -12.58 -20.88
C SER A 406 -8.32 -12.27 -19.39
N GLN A 407 -8.42 -13.31 -18.55
CA GLN A 407 -8.54 -13.16 -17.10
C GLN A 407 -7.28 -13.65 -16.40
N GLN A 408 -6.92 -12.99 -15.30
CA GLN A 408 -5.98 -13.52 -14.31
C GLN A 408 -6.66 -14.64 -13.52
N THR A 409 -5.89 -15.39 -12.73
CA THR A 409 -6.41 -16.50 -11.90
C THR A 409 -7.50 -16.08 -10.92
N ASN A 410 -7.57 -14.81 -10.52
CA ASN A 410 -8.62 -14.28 -9.64
C ASN A 410 -9.86 -13.72 -10.38
N GLY A 411 -9.90 -13.80 -11.71
CA GLY A 411 -10.98 -13.29 -12.55
C GLY A 411 -10.87 -11.81 -12.93
N ALA A 412 -9.83 -11.10 -12.47
CA ALA A 412 -9.55 -9.73 -12.92
C ALA A 412 -9.05 -9.73 -14.38
N PRO A 413 -9.24 -8.64 -15.14
CA PRO A 413 -8.64 -8.50 -16.47
C PRO A 413 -7.11 -8.61 -16.44
N ILE A 414 -6.53 -9.24 -17.45
CA ILE A 414 -5.08 -9.21 -17.67
C ILE A 414 -4.61 -7.81 -18.11
N ARG A 415 -3.30 -7.56 -17.99
CA ARG A 415 -2.68 -6.28 -18.40
C ARG A 415 -1.96 -6.36 -19.74
N THR A 416 -1.84 -7.56 -20.31
CA THR A 416 -1.14 -7.87 -21.56
C THR A 416 -2.13 -8.21 -22.67
N VAL A 417 -1.62 -8.58 -23.85
CA VAL A 417 -2.47 -8.96 -24.99
C VAL A 417 -3.14 -10.32 -24.70
N PRO A 418 -4.48 -10.40 -24.76
CA PRO A 418 -5.20 -11.65 -24.55
C PRO A 418 -4.86 -12.74 -25.56
N GLY A 419 -4.90 -13.99 -25.10
CA GLY A 419 -4.92 -15.14 -26.00
C GLY A 419 -6.32 -15.38 -26.57
N THR A 420 -6.39 -16.11 -27.68
CA THR A 420 -7.66 -16.56 -28.27
C THR A 420 -7.79 -18.06 -28.15
N LEU A 421 -9.00 -18.53 -27.86
CA LEU A 421 -9.37 -19.92 -27.66
C LEU A 421 -10.50 -20.30 -28.61
N ARG A 422 -10.37 -21.44 -29.27
CA ARG A 422 -11.43 -22.07 -30.07
C ARG A 422 -11.64 -23.49 -29.58
N VAL A 423 -12.89 -23.91 -29.51
CA VAL A 423 -13.27 -25.27 -29.12
C VAL A 423 -14.31 -25.79 -30.12
N CYS A 424 -14.12 -27.00 -30.62
CA CYS A 424 -15.12 -27.74 -31.40
C CYS A 424 -15.09 -29.23 -31.05
N HIS A 425 -15.98 -30.04 -31.62
CA HIS A 425 -15.93 -31.50 -31.52
C HIS A 425 -16.40 -32.17 -32.82
N ASP A 426 -16.04 -33.43 -33.01
CA ASP A 426 -16.56 -34.28 -34.09
C ASP A 426 -17.44 -35.44 -33.56
N GLY A 427 -17.72 -35.44 -32.25
CA GLY A 427 -18.45 -36.49 -31.55
C GLY A 427 -17.56 -37.60 -30.99
N ALA A 428 -16.35 -37.79 -31.52
CA ALA A 428 -15.34 -38.69 -30.96
C ALA A 428 -14.27 -37.92 -30.17
N ASN A 429 -13.92 -36.73 -30.64
CA ASN A 429 -12.85 -35.89 -30.12
C ASN A 429 -13.36 -34.53 -29.67
N LEU A 430 -12.86 -34.07 -28.52
CA LEU A 430 -12.87 -32.66 -28.16
C LEU A 430 -11.63 -32.01 -28.78
N ARG A 431 -11.82 -30.94 -29.55
CA ARG A 431 -10.73 -30.20 -30.19
C ARG A 431 -10.60 -28.82 -29.57
N VAL A 432 -9.41 -28.48 -29.14
CA VAL A 432 -9.10 -27.21 -28.47
C VAL A 432 -7.93 -26.57 -29.20
N ALA A 433 -8.06 -25.30 -29.59
CA ALA A 433 -6.99 -24.52 -30.18
C ALA A 433 -6.80 -23.24 -29.41
N ILE A 434 -5.56 -22.93 -29.04
CA ILE A 434 -5.18 -21.67 -28.42
C ILE A 434 -4.14 -20.95 -29.27
N THR A 435 -4.24 -19.63 -29.32
CA THR A 435 -3.19 -18.75 -29.83
C THR A 435 -2.82 -17.78 -28.72
N VAL A 436 -1.54 -17.78 -28.35
CA VAL A 436 -0.98 -16.97 -27.28
C VAL A 436 -0.04 -15.95 -27.92
N PRO A 437 -0.43 -14.66 -27.94
CA PRO A 437 0.46 -13.60 -28.38
C PRO A 437 1.71 -13.55 -27.51
N VAL A 438 2.85 -13.31 -28.14
CA VAL A 438 4.13 -13.01 -27.47
C VAL A 438 4.81 -11.83 -28.15
N LYS A 439 5.58 -11.06 -27.38
CA LYS A 439 6.31 -9.90 -27.94
C LYS A 439 7.50 -10.32 -28.79
N ASP A 440 8.17 -11.38 -28.39
CA ASP A 440 9.37 -11.89 -29.06
C ASP A 440 9.41 -13.42 -28.97
N ALA A 441 9.08 -14.09 -30.07
CA ALA A 441 9.05 -15.54 -30.14
C ALA A 441 10.41 -16.20 -29.86
N ALA A 442 11.54 -15.48 -30.01
CA ALA A 442 12.86 -15.99 -29.69
C ALA A 442 13.09 -16.16 -28.17
N LYS A 443 12.23 -15.56 -27.32
CA LYS A 443 12.30 -15.66 -25.86
C LYS A 443 11.39 -16.75 -25.27
N LEU A 444 10.64 -17.46 -26.11
CA LEU A 444 9.83 -18.58 -25.65
C LEU A 444 10.72 -19.62 -24.98
N LYS A 445 10.28 -20.08 -23.81
CA LYS A 445 10.89 -21.21 -23.13
C LYS A 445 10.26 -22.49 -23.65
N LEU A 446 11.00 -23.20 -24.51
CA LEU A 446 10.52 -24.35 -25.28
C LEU A 446 10.73 -25.70 -24.58
N GLY A 447 11.02 -25.71 -23.27
CA GLY A 447 11.10 -26.93 -22.48
C GLY A 447 9.73 -27.56 -22.22
N ALA A 448 9.72 -28.60 -21.38
CA ALA A 448 8.52 -29.35 -21.00
C ALA A 448 8.28 -29.32 -19.48
N THR A 449 8.74 -28.26 -18.79
CA THR A 449 8.60 -28.11 -17.35
C THR A 449 7.40 -27.21 -17.04
N TRP A 450 6.33 -27.81 -16.52
CA TRP A 450 5.12 -27.07 -16.12
C TRP A 450 5.46 -25.92 -15.17
N THR A 451 4.78 -24.78 -15.33
CA THR A 451 5.02 -23.48 -14.64
C THR A 451 6.31 -22.73 -15.01
N ALA A 452 7.36 -23.42 -15.48
CA ALA A 452 8.65 -22.82 -15.80
C ALA A 452 8.80 -22.47 -17.30
N ASP A 453 8.17 -23.24 -18.17
CA ASP A 453 8.20 -23.10 -19.63
C ASP A 453 6.87 -22.53 -20.18
N ASP A 454 6.89 -22.01 -21.42
CA ASP A 454 5.68 -21.50 -22.07
C ASP A 454 4.75 -22.66 -22.45
N ALA A 455 3.55 -22.65 -21.89
CA ALA A 455 2.64 -23.77 -21.98
C ALA A 455 1.19 -23.32 -21.77
N ALA A 456 0.27 -24.19 -22.16
CA ALA A 456 -1.13 -24.06 -21.80
C ALA A 456 -1.67 -25.40 -21.29
N GLU A 457 -2.68 -25.34 -20.44
CA GLU A 457 -3.40 -26.49 -19.92
C GLU A 457 -4.85 -26.46 -20.35
N VAL A 458 -5.38 -27.63 -20.71
CA VAL A 458 -6.80 -27.86 -20.97
C VAL A 458 -7.35 -28.71 -19.83
N CYS A 459 -8.25 -28.12 -19.04
CA CYS A 459 -8.89 -28.80 -17.92
C CYS A 459 -10.34 -29.13 -18.25
N PHE A 460 -10.76 -30.38 -18.10
CA PHE A 460 -12.14 -30.76 -18.36
C PHE A 460 -12.66 -31.92 -17.50
N ARG A 461 -13.98 -32.03 -17.35
CA ARG A 461 -14.66 -33.19 -16.73
C ARG A 461 -16.08 -33.37 -17.26
N ASP A 462 -16.58 -34.60 -17.20
CA ASP A 462 -17.99 -34.88 -17.44
C ASP A 462 -18.87 -34.40 -16.28
N LEU A 463 -19.96 -33.69 -16.59
CA LEU A 463 -20.97 -33.21 -15.63
C LEU A 463 -22.31 -33.94 -15.77
N SER A 464 -22.36 -35.00 -16.57
CA SER A 464 -23.61 -35.58 -17.03
C SER A 464 -24.18 -36.68 -16.12
N GLY A 465 -23.39 -37.17 -15.15
CA GLY A 465 -23.82 -38.09 -14.10
C GLY A 465 -24.37 -37.39 -12.85
N PRO A 466 -24.90 -38.16 -11.88
CA PRO A 466 -25.44 -37.62 -10.61
C PRO A 466 -24.37 -36.96 -9.73
N LYS A 467 -23.08 -37.25 -9.98
CA LYS A 467 -21.92 -36.56 -9.44
C LYS A 467 -20.97 -36.22 -10.60
N PRO A 468 -20.25 -35.09 -10.57
CA PRO A 468 -19.22 -34.79 -11.55
C PRO A 468 -18.14 -35.87 -11.61
N GLY A 469 -17.67 -36.21 -12.82
CA GLY A 469 -16.54 -37.10 -13.03
C GLY A 469 -15.20 -36.51 -12.59
N PRO A 470 -14.10 -37.30 -12.67
CA PRO A 470 -12.76 -36.81 -12.39
C PRO A 470 -12.37 -35.66 -13.33
N ILE A 471 -11.44 -34.82 -12.87
CA ILE A 471 -10.92 -33.71 -13.66
C ILE A 471 -9.64 -34.16 -14.36
N PHE A 472 -9.64 -34.01 -15.68
CA PHE A 472 -8.49 -34.26 -16.54
C PHE A 472 -7.79 -32.95 -16.82
N VAL A 473 -6.48 -32.95 -16.75
CA VAL A 473 -5.61 -31.80 -17.02
C VAL A 473 -4.58 -32.25 -18.05
N VAL A 474 -4.63 -31.63 -19.23
CA VAL A 474 -3.72 -31.95 -20.33
C VAL A 474 -2.88 -30.70 -20.62
N HIS A 475 -1.59 -30.78 -20.35
CA HIS A 475 -0.64 -29.71 -20.68
C HIS A 475 -0.22 -29.84 -22.15
N GLY A 476 0.06 -28.73 -22.80
CA GLY A 476 0.76 -28.67 -24.07
C GLY A 476 1.74 -27.50 -24.06
N PHE A 477 2.98 -27.80 -24.42
CA PHE A 477 4.09 -26.87 -24.35
C PHE A 477 4.35 -26.22 -25.70
N ALA A 478 4.85 -24.98 -25.71
CA ALA A 478 5.21 -24.28 -26.94
C ALA A 478 6.27 -25.03 -27.76
N GLY A 479 7.09 -25.87 -27.10
CA GLY A 479 8.05 -26.77 -27.74
C GLY A 479 7.45 -27.98 -28.47
N GLY A 480 6.13 -28.21 -28.37
CA GLY A 480 5.41 -29.23 -29.13
C GLY A 480 5.16 -30.56 -28.39
N THR A 481 5.59 -30.68 -27.13
CA THR A 481 5.26 -31.83 -26.27
C THR A 481 3.95 -31.61 -25.51
N HIS A 482 3.34 -32.69 -25.04
CA HIS A 482 2.17 -32.68 -24.16
C HIS A 482 2.29 -33.75 -23.08
N GLU A 483 1.53 -33.58 -22.00
CA GLU A 483 1.40 -34.58 -20.92
C GLU A 483 0.00 -34.51 -20.32
N SER A 484 -0.41 -35.57 -19.62
CA SER A 484 -1.65 -35.60 -18.82
C SER A 484 -1.31 -35.91 -17.37
N VAL A 485 -1.77 -35.06 -16.45
CA VAL A 485 -1.35 -35.10 -15.05
C VAL A 485 -2.48 -35.47 -14.09
N THR A 486 -2.12 -35.89 -12.88
CA THR A 486 -3.06 -36.41 -11.87
C THR A 486 -3.45 -35.38 -10.79
N GLU A 487 -2.91 -34.15 -10.85
CA GLU A 487 -3.05 -33.12 -9.81
C GLU A 487 -4.51 -32.74 -9.49
N ALA A 488 -5.43 -32.94 -10.43
CA ALA A 488 -6.85 -32.59 -10.27
C ALA A 488 -7.75 -33.81 -9.94
N GLY A 489 -7.15 -34.96 -9.61
CA GLY A 489 -7.87 -36.13 -9.09
C GLY A 489 -8.22 -37.20 -10.13
N ALA A 490 -7.70 -37.12 -11.36
CA ALA A 490 -7.72 -38.26 -12.30
C ALA A 490 -6.81 -39.39 -11.78
N SER A 491 -7.23 -40.65 -11.95
CA SER A 491 -6.37 -41.78 -11.60
C SER A 491 -5.16 -41.86 -12.54
N PRO A 492 -4.00 -42.35 -12.09
CA PRO A 492 -2.82 -42.48 -12.94
C PRO A 492 -3.07 -43.27 -14.24
N ALA A 493 -3.90 -44.32 -14.18
CA ALA A 493 -4.25 -45.12 -15.34
C ALA A 493 -5.08 -44.31 -16.37
N LEU A 494 -6.05 -43.53 -15.91
CA LEU A 494 -6.87 -42.70 -16.80
C LEU A 494 -6.10 -41.50 -17.34
N ALA A 495 -5.26 -40.84 -16.52
CA ALA A 495 -4.40 -39.76 -16.97
C ALA A 495 -3.47 -40.25 -18.10
N LYS A 496 -2.80 -41.40 -17.91
CA LYS A 496 -1.95 -42.02 -18.94
C LYS A 496 -2.72 -42.42 -20.19
N ALA A 497 -3.95 -42.92 -20.06
CA ALA A 497 -4.79 -43.24 -21.21
C ALA A 497 -5.17 -41.98 -22.02
N VAL A 498 -5.50 -40.88 -21.34
CA VAL A 498 -5.76 -39.58 -21.98
C VAL A 498 -4.50 -39.05 -22.66
N GLU A 499 -3.33 -39.12 -22.02
CA GLU A 499 -2.06 -38.69 -22.61
C GLU A 499 -1.75 -39.43 -23.91
N ALA A 500 -1.80 -40.77 -23.86
CA ALA A 500 -1.44 -41.62 -24.98
C ALA A 500 -2.41 -41.48 -26.17
N ALA A 501 -3.68 -41.15 -25.90
CA ALA A 501 -4.71 -40.97 -26.92
C ALA A 501 -4.76 -39.53 -27.48
N THR A 502 -4.26 -38.55 -26.72
CA THR A 502 -4.30 -37.15 -27.14
C THR A 502 -3.26 -36.87 -28.22
N GLN A 503 -3.68 -36.19 -29.28
CA GLN A 503 -2.76 -35.60 -30.25
C GLN A 503 -2.60 -34.12 -29.93
N PHE A 504 -1.36 -33.67 -29.83
CA PHE A 504 -1.03 -32.26 -29.64
C PHE A 504 -0.06 -31.78 -30.72
N ARG A 505 -0.24 -30.53 -31.16
CA ARG A 505 0.71 -29.83 -32.03
C ARG A 505 0.89 -28.40 -31.55
N ALA A 506 2.13 -27.94 -31.56
CA ALA A 506 2.45 -26.53 -31.37
C ALA A 506 2.98 -25.91 -32.67
N ARG A 507 2.70 -24.62 -32.87
CA ARG A 507 3.26 -23.83 -33.97
C ARG A 507 3.71 -22.47 -33.43
N ILE A 508 4.91 -22.05 -33.80
CA ILE A 508 5.45 -20.74 -33.43
C ILE A 508 5.45 -19.85 -34.67
N GLU A 509 5.00 -18.61 -34.47
CA GLU A 509 5.02 -17.53 -35.45
C GLU A 509 5.72 -16.31 -34.82
N ALA A 510 6.07 -15.30 -35.62
CA ALA A 510 6.89 -14.18 -35.17
C ALA A 510 6.34 -13.42 -33.93
N GLY A 511 5.02 -13.39 -33.75
CA GLY A 511 4.36 -12.68 -32.64
C GLY A 511 3.42 -13.56 -31.79
N SER A 512 3.47 -14.88 -31.92
CA SER A 512 2.61 -15.78 -31.15
C SER A 512 3.11 -17.21 -31.19
N TRP A 513 2.67 -18.02 -30.24
CA TRP A 513 2.65 -19.47 -30.42
C TRP A 513 1.21 -19.98 -30.31
N ALA A 514 0.93 -21.10 -30.97
CA ALA A 514 -0.36 -21.76 -30.96
C ALA A 514 -0.20 -23.21 -30.52
N GLY A 515 -1.18 -23.70 -29.76
CA GLY A 515 -1.29 -25.11 -29.37
C GLY A 515 -2.64 -25.65 -29.81
N GLU A 516 -2.67 -26.85 -30.38
CA GLU A 516 -3.89 -27.55 -30.79
C GLU A 516 -3.92 -28.95 -30.20
N TRP A 517 -4.98 -29.26 -29.45
CA TRP A 517 -5.26 -30.58 -28.89
C TRP A 517 -6.42 -31.22 -29.62
N GLN A 518 -6.28 -32.51 -29.91
CA GLN A 518 -7.37 -33.41 -30.23
C GLN A 518 -7.41 -34.49 -29.15
N ILE A 519 -8.44 -34.42 -28.30
CA ILE A 519 -8.58 -35.28 -27.12
C ILE A 519 -9.75 -36.25 -27.36
N PRO A 520 -9.50 -37.55 -27.54
CA PRO A 520 -10.58 -38.54 -27.68
C PRO A 520 -11.42 -38.64 -26.41
N LEU A 521 -12.73 -38.40 -26.49
CA LEU A 521 -13.64 -38.38 -25.34
C LEU A 521 -13.77 -39.75 -24.65
N GLN A 522 -13.57 -40.84 -25.40
CA GLN A 522 -13.62 -42.18 -24.82
C GLN A 522 -12.44 -42.50 -23.90
N ALA A 523 -11.26 -41.89 -24.11
CA ALA A 523 -10.08 -42.13 -23.26
C ALA A 523 -10.30 -41.76 -21.78
N PRO A 524 -10.95 -40.63 -21.44
CA PRO A 524 -11.39 -40.34 -20.08
C PRO A 524 -12.70 -41.06 -19.67
N GLY A 525 -13.24 -41.96 -20.50
CA GLY A 525 -14.51 -42.65 -20.26
C GLY A 525 -15.75 -41.81 -20.52
N ILE A 526 -15.63 -40.71 -21.27
CA ILE A 526 -16.74 -39.79 -21.55
C ILE A 526 -17.43 -40.21 -22.84
N VAL A 527 -18.73 -40.50 -22.75
CA VAL A 527 -19.55 -40.87 -23.90
C VAL A 527 -20.28 -39.65 -24.43
N TYR A 528 -19.97 -39.28 -25.68
CA TYR A 528 -20.64 -38.19 -26.37
C TYR A 528 -22.13 -38.46 -26.57
N ARG A 529 -22.92 -37.41 -26.39
CA ARG A 529 -24.33 -37.32 -26.77
C ARG A 529 -24.70 -35.85 -26.96
N PRO A 530 -25.63 -35.51 -27.86
CA PRO A 530 -26.12 -34.14 -27.99
C PRO A 530 -26.55 -33.57 -26.64
N GLY A 531 -26.06 -32.39 -26.30
CA GLY A 531 -26.27 -31.74 -25.01
C GLY A 531 -25.32 -32.18 -23.88
N LEU A 532 -24.28 -32.98 -24.16
CA LEU A 532 -23.25 -33.35 -23.19
C LEU A 532 -22.62 -32.08 -22.58
N LYS A 533 -22.60 -32.02 -21.25
CA LYS A 533 -22.03 -30.90 -20.49
C LYS A 533 -20.66 -31.28 -19.97
N LEU A 534 -19.65 -30.50 -20.33
CA LEU A 534 -18.30 -30.61 -19.78
C LEU A 534 -18.00 -29.41 -18.91
N GLY A 535 -17.56 -29.62 -17.67
CA GLY A 535 -16.84 -28.57 -16.95
C GLY A 535 -15.55 -28.31 -17.70
N PHE A 536 -15.19 -27.06 -17.96
CA PHE A 536 -14.08 -26.75 -18.85
C PHE A 536 -13.38 -25.45 -18.47
N ASN A 537 -12.05 -25.44 -18.57
CA ASN A 537 -11.25 -24.24 -18.52
C ASN A 537 -9.93 -24.42 -19.27
N VAL A 538 -9.32 -23.29 -19.64
CA VAL A 538 -7.98 -23.25 -20.24
C VAL A 538 -7.15 -22.22 -19.49
N GLY A 539 -5.92 -22.61 -19.17
CA GLY A 539 -4.92 -21.80 -18.48
C GLY A 539 -3.66 -21.70 -19.31
N VAL A 540 -2.95 -20.59 -19.23
CA VAL A 540 -1.72 -20.33 -19.98
C VAL A 540 -0.66 -19.80 -19.05
N ARG A 541 0.51 -20.40 -19.12
CA ARG A 541 1.75 -19.85 -18.58
C ARG A 541 2.45 -19.07 -19.68
N ARG A 542 2.56 -17.76 -19.52
CA ARG A 542 3.36 -16.90 -20.41
C ARG A 542 4.59 -16.39 -19.67
N THR A 543 5.76 -16.86 -20.06
CA THR A 543 6.99 -16.65 -19.28
C THR A 543 7.58 -15.26 -19.48
N GLU A 544 7.50 -14.68 -20.69
CA GLU A 544 8.07 -13.36 -20.99
C GLU A 544 7.50 -12.21 -20.15
N ALA A 545 6.26 -12.35 -19.68
CA ALA A 545 5.56 -11.37 -18.85
C ALA A 545 5.37 -11.85 -17.40
N ASP A 546 5.97 -12.99 -17.06
CA ASP A 546 5.79 -13.69 -15.79
C ASP A 546 4.32 -13.77 -15.32
N GLU A 547 3.42 -14.17 -16.21
CA GLU A 547 1.98 -14.14 -15.93
C GLU A 547 1.26 -15.46 -16.19
N TRP A 548 0.06 -15.54 -15.61
CA TRP A 548 -0.93 -16.59 -15.81
C TRP A 548 -2.21 -16.00 -16.39
N LEU A 549 -2.69 -16.62 -17.48
CA LEU A 549 -3.93 -16.23 -18.14
C LEU A 549 -4.91 -17.39 -18.11
N GLN A 550 -6.21 -17.09 -17.96
CA GLN A 550 -7.29 -18.06 -18.00
C GLN A 550 -8.43 -17.57 -18.89
N TRP A 551 -9.17 -18.52 -19.47
CA TRP A 551 -10.47 -18.21 -20.08
C TRP A 551 -11.45 -17.72 -19.02
N VAL A 552 -11.57 -18.46 -17.91
CA VAL A 552 -12.30 -18.04 -16.71
C VAL A 552 -11.40 -18.11 -15.49
N GLY A 553 -11.21 -16.98 -14.80
CA GLY A 553 -10.42 -16.87 -13.58
C GLY A 553 -10.98 -17.69 -12.42
N SER A 554 -10.42 -18.88 -12.18
CA SER A 554 -10.96 -19.87 -11.24
C SER A 554 -10.06 -20.18 -10.04
N GLY A 555 -8.94 -19.46 -9.88
CA GLY A 555 -7.81 -19.85 -9.04
C GLY A 555 -6.90 -20.78 -9.83
N ALA A 556 -6.71 -22.01 -9.36
CA ALA A 556 -6.14 -23.06 -10.21
C ALA A 556 -7.06 -23.32 -11.42
N THR A 557 -6.50 -23.54 -12.61
CA THR A 557 -7.30 -23.70 -13.84
C THR A 557 -8.24 -24.91 -13.76
N HIS A 558 -7.78 -25.99 -13.11
CA HIS A 558 -8.56 -27.19 -12.84
C HIS A 558 -9.67 -27.00 -11.80
N SER A 559 -9.88 -25.81 -11.22
CA SER A 559 -11.00 -25.51 -10.31
C SER A 559 -12.34 -25.35 -11.05
N LEU A 560 -12.77 -26.39 -11.76
CA LEU A 560 -13.89 -26.38 -12.71
C LEU A 560 -15.27 -26.10 -12.10
N ALA A 561 -15.41 -26.12 -10.78
CA ALA A 561 -16.63 -25.67 -10.11
C ALA A 561 -16.85 -24.15 -10.23
N LYS A 562 -15.77 -23.39 -10.43
CA LYS A 562 -15.72 -21.92 -10.54
C LYS A 562 -15.44 -21.44 -11.97
N ALA A 563 -15.30 -22.35 -12.93
CA ALA A 563 -14.94 -22.08 -14.33
C ALA A 563 -16.17 -22.15 -15.27
N GLY A 564 -15.91 -22.36 -16.57
CA GLY A 564 -16.94 -22.49 -17.61
C GLY A 564 -17.53 -23.90 -17.75
N ILE A 565 -18.61 -23.99 -18.53
CA ILE A 565 -19.22 -25.24 -18.97
C ILE A 565 -19.33 -25.20 -20.49
N LEU A 566 -18.83 -26.22 -21.18
CA LEU A 566 -19.13 -26.45 -22.60
C LEU A 566 -20.38 -27.31 -22.72
N VAL A 567 -21.22 -27.01 -23.69
CA VAL A 567 -22.32 -27.89 -24.10
C VAL A 567 -22.06 -28.34 -25.53
N LEU A 568 -21.75 -29.62 -25.72
CA LEU A 568 -21.51 -30.20 -27.03
C LEU A 568 -22.87 -30.50 -27.69
N GLN A 569 -23.15 -29.98 -28.88
CA GLN A 569 -24.45 -30.10 -29.57
C GLN A 569 -24.47 -31.19 -30.64
#